data_AF-A0A916DBN9-F1
#
_entry.id   AF-A0A916DBN9-F1
#
_cell.length_a   1.000
_cell.length_b   1.000
_cell.length_c   1.000
_cell.angle_alpha   90.00
_cell.angle_beta   90.00
_cell.angle_gamma   90.00
#
_symmetry.space_group_name_H-M   'P 1'
#
loop_
_entity.id
_entity.type
_entity.pdbx_description
1 polymer ?
#
loop_
_entity_poly.entity_id
_entity_poly.type
_entity_poly.pdbx_seq_one_letter_code
_entity_poly.pdbx_strand_id
1 'polypeptide(L)' 'EYAMLKAAAANGWLDERACVLEALTGIRRAGADAILSYFALDAARWLRERA' A
#
# COMPACT_ATOMS: atom_id res chain seq x y z
N GLU A 1 9.18 -1.52 4.55
CA GLU A 1 7.73 -1.30 4.75
C GLU A 1 6.90 -2.57 4.55
N TYR A 2 7.08 -3.32 3.46
CA TYR A 2 6.26 -4.51 3.14
C TYR A 2 6.06 -5.50 4.29
N ALA A 3 7.15 -6.07 4.84
CA ALA A 3 7.05 -7.08 5.89
C ALA A 3 6.36 -6.56 7.17
N MET A 4 6.60 -5.30 7.51
CA MET A 4 5.98 -4.65 8.68
C MET A 4 4.47 -4.50 8.49
N LEU A 5 4.02 -4.01 7.34
CA LEU A 5 2.58 -3.87 7.03
C LEU A 5 1.89 -5.23 6.96
N LYS A 6 2.51 -6.22 6.31
CA LYS A 6 1.99 -7.60 6.27
C LYS A 6 1.88 -8.21 7.67
N ALA A 7 2.89 -8.04 8.51
CA ALA A 7 2.87 -8.56 9.87
C ALA A 7 1.79 -7.88 10.73
N ALA A 8 1.67 -6.54 10.66
CA ALA A 8 0.65 -5.80 11.40
C ALA A 8 -0.78 -6.19 10.96
N ALA A 9 -1.00 -6.32 9.65
CA ALA A 9 -2.27 -6.81 9.10
C ALA A 9 -2.57 -8.25 9.52
N ALA A 10 -1.58 -9.15 9.47
CA ALA A 10 -1.75 -10.55 9.89
C ALA A 10 -2.10 -10.68 11.37
N ASN A 11 -1.63 -9.76 12.21
CA ASN A 11 -2.01 -9.68 13.63
C ASN A 11 -3.32 -8.90 13.86
N GLY A 12 -4.00 -8.45 12.81
CA GLY A 12 -5.25 -7.69 12.91
C GLY A 12 -5.09 -6.28 13.49
N TRP A 13 -3.88 -5.74 13.53
CA TRP A 13 -3.62 -4.42 14.12
C TRP A 13 -4.01 -3.28 13.19
N LEU A 14 -4.04 -3.53 11.88
CA LEU A 14 -4.28 -2.53 10.84
C LEU A 14 -5.09 -3.14 9.69
N ASP A 15 -5.87 -2.30 9.02
CA ASP A 15 -6.44 -2.62 7.71
C ASP A 15 -5.33 -2.54 6.65
N GLU A 16 -5.01 -3.68 6.04
CA GLU A 16 -3.89 -3.76 5.11
C GLU A 16 -4.08 -2.86 3.88
N ARG A 17 -5.26 -2.92 3.25
CA ARG A 17 -5.53 -2.21 2.00
C ARG A 17 -5.47 -0.70 2.24
N ALA A 18 -6.10 -0.21 3.30
CA ALA A 18 -6.12 1.20 3.65
C ALA A 18 -4.71 1.71 3.95
N CYS A 19 -3.97 1.04 4.84
CA CYS A 19 -2.64 1.48 5.24
C CYS A 19 -1.61 1.41 4.11
N VAL A 20 -1.64 0.36 3.28
CA VAL A 20 -0.74 0.25 2.12
C VAL A 20 -1.01 1.39 1.13
N LEU A 21 -2.29 1.63 0.78
CA LEU A 21 -2.63 2.70 -0.16
C LEU A 21 -2.29 4.09 0.40
N GLU A 22 -2.47 4.32 1.71
CA GLU A 22 -2.08 5.57 2.36
C GLU A 22 -0.56 5.78 2.30
N ALA A 23 0.23 4.74 2.61
CA ALA A 23 1.69 4.80 2.54
C ALA A 23 2.18 5.13 1.12
N LEU A 24 1.66 4.42 0.10
CA LEU A 24 2.00 4.67 -1.31
C LEU A 24 1.58 6.09 -1.75
N THR A 25 0.42 6.56 -1.30
CA THR A 25 -0.05 7.93 -1.56
C THR A 25 0.88 8.95 -0.90
N GLY A 26 1.34 8.68 0.32
CA GLY A 26 2.32 9.52 1.03
C GLY A 26 3.64 9.64 0.28
N ILE A 27 4.15 8.54 -0.28
CA ILE A 27 5.37 8.53 -1.10
C ILE A 27 5.17 9.35 -2.38
N ARG A 28 4.05 9.17 -3.09
CA ARG A 28 3.72 9.99 -4.27
C ARG A 28 3.62 11.48 -3.91
N ARG A 29 2.96 11.81 -2.81
CA ARG A 29 2.83 13.19 -2.31
C ARG A 29 4.18 13.81 -1.96
N ALA A 30 5.15 13.03 -1.50
CA ALA A 30 6.51 13.48 -1.24
C ALA A 30 7.31 13.83 -2.51
N GLY A 31 6.72 13.63 -3.71
CA GLY A 31 7.30 14.03 -4.99
C GLY A 31 7.82 12.88 -5.84
N ALA A 32 7.61 11.63 -5.44
CA ALA A 32 8.03 10.49 -6.25
C ALA A 32 7.16 10.36 -7.52
N ASP A 33 7.78 10.23 -8.69
CA ASP A 33 7.06 9.99 -9.95
C ASP A 33 6.77 8.50 -10.20
N ALA A 34 7.56 7.61 -9.60
CA ALA A 34 7.35 6.16 -9.64
C ALA A 34 7.70 5.54 -8.28
N ILE A 35 7.04 4.43 -7.94
CA ILE A 35 7.26 3.69 -6.69
C ILE A 35 7.50 2.21 -7.01
N LEU A 36 8.70 1.72 -6.69
CA LEU A 36 9.02 0.29 -6.77
C LEU A 36 8.65 -0.40 -5.45
N SER A 37 7.64 -1.27 -5.46
CA SER A 37 7.14 -1.92 -4.25
C SER A 37 6.61 -3.33 -4.52
N TYR A 38 6.78 -4.23 -3.55
CA TYR A 38 6.16 -5.57 -3.59
C TYR A 38 4.63 -5.51 -3.54
N PHE A 39 4.04 -4.41 -3.06
CA PHE A 39 2.60 -4.20 -3.10
C PHE A 39 2.07 -3.75 -4.46
N ALA A 40 2.92 -3.59 -5.49
CA ALA A 40 2.51 -3.02 -6.78
C ALA A 40 1.31 -3.74 -7.41
N LEU A 41 1.30 -5.07 -7.42
CA LEU A 41 0.20 -5.86 -7.99
C LEU A 41 -1.09 -5.74 -7.18
N ASP A 42 -0.99 -5.77 -5.85
CA ASP A 42 -2.15 -5.67 -4.96
C ASP A 42 -2.77 -4.27 -5.03
N ALA A 43 -1.93 -3.23 -4.96
CA ALA A 43 -2.35 -1.84 -5.13
C ALA A 43 -3.02 -1.60 -6.49
N ALA A 44 -2.45 -2.14 -7.59
CA ALA A 44 -3.05 -2.01 -8.91
C ALA A 44 -4.44 -2.66 -9.00
N ARG A 45 -4.63 -3.83 -8.36
CA ARG A 45 -5.94 -4.50 -8.29
C ARG A 45 -6.95 -3.65 -7.53
N TRP A 46 -6.60 -3.19 -6.32
CA TRP A 46 -7.47 -2.40 -5.47
C TRP A 46 -7.86 -1.04 -6.05
N LEU A 47 -6.97 -0.40 -6.81
CA LEU A 47 -7.27 0.86 -7.48
C LEU A 47 -8.25 0.64 -8.64
N ARG A 48 -8.11 -0.47 -9.38
CA ARG A 48 -9.03 -0.80 -10.47
C ARG A 48 -10.44 -1.11 -10.00
N GLU A 49 -10.62 -1.71 -8.83
CA GLU A 49 -11.96 -1.97 -8.24
C GLU A 49 -12.74 -0.70 -7.87
N ARG A 50 -12.04 0.44 -7.71
CA ARG A 50 -12.65 1.73 -7.35
C ARG A 50 -13.06 2.57 -8.57
N ALA A 51 -12.67 2.15 -9.77
CA ALA A 51 -13.01 2.79 -11.04
C ALA A 51 -14.25 2.16 -11.66
#